data_AF-A0A7J3G4W5-F1
#
_entry.id   AF-A0A7J3G4W5-F1
#
_cell.length_a   1.000
_cell.length_b   1.000
_cell.length_c   1.000
_cell.angle_alpha   90.00
_cell.angle_beta   90.00
_cell.angle_gamma   90.00
#
_symmetry.space_group_name_H-M   'P 1'
#
loop_
_entity.id
_entity.type
_entity.pdbx_description
1 polymer ?
#
loop_
_entity_poly.entity_id
_entity_poly.type
_entity_poly.pdbx_seq_one_letter_code
_entity_poly.pdbx_strand_id
1 'polypeptide(L)'
;MKPPYLRCISCGSEWGGDEIVYTCPKCGSLLEVVLPSLEEMDGRAVAALWSGREQTMWRYREVLPVDKAVVSLREGGTPVYEASAA
;
A
#
# COMPACT_ATOMS: atom_id res chain seq x y z
N MET A 1 -13.47 -10.71 1.64
CA MET A 1 -12.44 -9.85 1.00
C MET A 1 -11.26 -10.74 0.64
N LYS A 2 -10.78 -10.69 -0.62
CA LYS A 2 -9.63 -11.50 -1.07
C LYS A 2 -8.34 -10.94 -0.45
N PRO A 3 -7.46 -11.77 0.13
CA PRO A 3 -6.24 -11.30 0.77
C PRO A 3 -5.25 -10.70 -0.24
N PRO A 4 -4.33 -9.83 0.20
CA PRO A 4 -3.21 -9.37 -0.60
C PRO A 4 -2.35 -10.54 -1.11
N TYR A 5 -1.76 -10.38 -2.29
CA TYR A 5 -0.85 -11.37 -2.88
C TYR A 5 0.27 -10.67 -3.67
N LEU A 6 1.31 -11.41 -4.04
CA LEU A 6 2.42 -10.89 -4.83
C LEU A 6 2.26 -11.26 -6.29
N ARG A 7 2.46 -10.32 -7.21
CA ARG A 7 2.41 -10.55 -8.67
C ARG A 7 3.70 -10.13 -9.33
N CYS A 8 4.20 -10.93 -10.26
CA CYS A 8 5.35 -10.53 -11.07
C CYS A 8 4.97 -9.46 -12.09
N ILE A 9 5.70 -8.33 -12.07
CA ILE A 9 5.47 -7.20 -12.99
C ILE A 9 5.81 -7.51 -14.45
N SER A 10 6.50 -8.62 -14.72
CA SER A 10 6.91 -9.01 -16.08
C SER A 10 6.13 -10.20 -16.63
N CYS A 11 5.98 -11.29 -15.86
CA CYS A 11 5.33 -12.52 -16.34
C CYS A 11 3.96 -12.81 -15.70
N GLY A 12 3.49 -11.94 -14.80
CA GLY A 12 2.15 -12.06 -14.19
C GLY A 12 1.97 -13.23 -13.24
N SER A 13 3.01 -14.03 -12.94
CA SER A 13 2.89 -15.13 -11.98
C SER A 13 2.59 -14.60 -10.58
N GLU A 14 1.69 -15.29 -9.89
CA GLU A 14 1.18 -14.92 -8.57
C GLU A 14 1.77 -15.82 -7.48
N TRP A 15 1.97 -15.24 -6.29
CA TRP A 15 2.52 -15.90 -5.10
C TRP A 15 1.75 -15.43 -3.86
N GLY A 16 1.72 -16.23 -2.80
CA GLY A 16 1.10 -15.85 -1.53
C GLY A 16 1.67 -14.56 -0.94
N GLY A 17 0.84 -13.75 -0.28
CA GLY A 17 1.27 -12.48 0.32
C GLY A 17 2.20 -12.63 1.53
N ASP A 18 2.24 -13.83 2.13
CA ASP A 18 3.08 -14.21 3.25
C ASP A 18 4.30 -15.06 2.84
N GLU A 19 4.47 -15.34 1.54
CA GLU A 19 5.64 -16.05 1.03
C GLU A 19 6.90 -15.18 1.13
N ILE A 20 8.00 -15.79 1.58
CA ILE A 20 9.32 -15.13 1.64
C ILE A 20 9.97 -15.24 0.26
N VAL A 21 9.60 -14.33 -0.63
CA VAL A 21 10.10 -14.27 -2.01
C VAL A 21 10.48 -12.83 -2.39
N TYR A 22 11.72 -12.64 -2.85
CA TYR A 22 12.27 -11.30 -3.13
C TYR A 22 12.23 -10.93 -4.62
N THR A 23 12.31 -11.94 -5.49
CA THR A 23 12.24 -11.82 -6.95
C THR A 23 11.41 -12.97 -7.50
N CYS A 24 10.83 -12.79 -8.68
CA CYS A 24 10.01 -13.81 -9.32
C CYS A 24 10.83 -15.09 -9.58
N PRO A 25 10.47 -16.24 -8.97
CA PRO A 25 11.18 -17.50 -9.17
C PRO A 25 11.19 -18.00 -10.62
N LYS A 26 10.26 -17.53 -11.47
CA LYS A 26 10.15 -17.95 -12.87
C LYS A 26 10.99 -17.12 -13.85
N CYS A 27 11.23 -15.85 -13.58
CA CYS A 27 11.89 -14.95 -14.55
C CYS A 27 12.89 -13.97 -13.94
N GLY A 28 13.07 -13.95 -12.61
CA GLY A 28 14.02 -13.08 -11.91
C GLY A 28 13.60 -11.62 -11.76
N SER A 29 12.45 -11.21 -12.31
CA SER A 29 11.94 -9.83 -12.20
C SER A 29 11.38 -9.50 -10.80
N LEU A 30 11.04 -8.23 -10.57
CA LEU A 30 10.44 -7.77 -9.33
C LEU A 30 8.97 -8.25 -9.18
N LEU A 31 8.51 -8.21 -7.94
CA LEU A 31 7.15 -8.51 -7.52
C LEU A 31 6.48 -7.21 -7.04
N GLU A 32 5.20 -7.04 -7.34
CA GLU A 32 4.34 -6.00 -6.77
C GLU A 32 3.34 -6.62 -5.78
N VAL A 33 2.91 -5.83 -4.79
CA VAL A 33 1.83 -6.23 -3.87
C VAL A 33 0.50 -5.83 -4.49
N VAL A 34 -0.36 -6.81 -4.72
CA VAL A 34 -1.72 -6.60 -5.24
C VAL A 34 -2.71 -6.58 -4.08
N LEU A 35 -3.59 -5.57 -4.09
CA LEU A 35 -4.65 -5.36 -3.10
C LEU A 35 -6.02 -5.50 -3.76
N PRO A 36 -6.62 -6.72 -3.82
CA PRO A 36 -7.90 -6.91 -4.49
C PRO A 36 -9.03 -6.08 -3.90
N SER A 37 -9.00 -5.88 -2.59
CA SER A 37 -10.00 -5.07 -1.88
C SER A 37 -10.02 -3.61 -2.32
N LEU A 38 -8.91 -3.09 -2.87
CA LEU A 38 -8.84 -1.70 -3.31
C LEU A 38 -9.77 -1.41 -4.49
N GLU A 39 -9.92 -2.37 -5.40
CA GLU A 39 -10.79 -2.24 -6.59
C GLU A 39 -12.28 -2.19 -6.22
N GLU A 40 -12.63 -2.76 -5.07
CA GLU A 40 -14.01 -2.83 -4.55
C GLU A 40 -14.38 -1.58 -3.71
N MET A 41 -13.43 -0.70 -3.41
CA MET A 41 -13.63 0.45 -2.52
C MET A 41 -14.18 1.68 -3.24
N ASP A 42 -15.18 2.34 -2.66
CA ASP A 42 -15.59 3.69 -3.09
C ASP A 42 -14.61 4.73 -2.55
N GLY A 43 -13.82 5.31 -3.46
CA GLY A 43 -12.83 6.33 -3.13
C GLY A 43 -13.39 7.55 -2.39
N ARG A 44 -14.66 7.94 -2.60
CA ARG A 44 -15.26 9.06 -1.86
C ARG A 44 -15.57 8.69 -0.41
N ALA A 45 -16.17 7.53 -0.18
CA ALA A 45 -16.43 7.03 1.16
C ALA A 45 -15.12 6.88 1.96
N VAL A 46 -14.08 6.36 1.31
CA VAL A 46 -12.76 6.17 1.92
C VAL A 46 -12.07 7.51 2.22
N ALA A 47 -12.11 8.47 1.28
CA ALA A 47 -11.58 9.80 1.53
C ALA A 47 -12.28 10.51 2.70
N ALA A 48 -13.60 10.32 2.86
CA ALA A 48 -14.35 10.83 3.99
C ALA A 48 -13.88 10.23 5.34
N LEU A 49 -13.58 8.93 5.38
CA LEU A 49 -13.01 8.27 6.57
C LEU A 49 -11.65 8.84 6.98
N TRP A 50 -10.87 9.33 6.01
CA TRP A 50 -9.56 9.93 6.24
C TRP A 50 -9.64 11.40 6.68
N SER A 51 -10.82 12.02 6.60
CA SER A 51 -11.04 13.38 7.08
C SER A 51 -10.90 13.42 8.61
N GLY A 52 -10.17 14.40 9.13
CA GLY A 52 -9.95 14.56 10.58
C GLY A 52 -8.92 13.60 11.21
N ARG A 53 -8.38 12.63 10.45
CA ARG A 53 -7.25 11.81 10.91
C ARG A 53 -5.96 12.64 10.90
N GLU A 54 -5.04 12.28 11.78
CA GLU A 54 -3.68 12.83 11.77
C GLU A 54 -3.00 12.57 10.41
N GLN A 55 -2.20 13.54 9.95
CA GLN A 55 -1.43 13.44 8.70
C GLN A 55 -0.21 12.52 8.88
N THR A 56 -0.44 11.21 9.00
CA THR A 56 0.60 10.18 9.04
C THR A 56 0.40 9.19 7.88
N MET A 57 1.38 8.33 7.63
CA MET A 57 1.26 7.17 6.73
C MET A 57 0.02 6.33 7.08
N TRP A 58 -0.26 6.18 8.38
CA TRP A 58 -1.37 5.37 8.90
C TRP A 58 -2.75 6.00 8.72
N ARG A 59 -2.82 7.25 8.21
CA ARG A 59 -4.08 7.85 7.74
C ARG A 59 -4.82 6.95 6.77
N TYR A 60 -4.07 6.23 5.92
CA TYR A 60 -4.56 5.41 4.81
C TYR A 60 -4.66 3.91 5.14
N ARG A 61 -4.86 3.55 6.41
CA ARG A 61 -4.79 2.15 6.89
C ARG A 61 -5.63 1.15 6.08
N GLU A 62 -6.79 1.57 5.57
CA GLU A 62 -7.70 0.72 4.81
C GLU A 62 -7.13 0.23 3.48
N VAL A 63 -6.10 0.91 2.96
CA VAL A 63 -5.44 0.57 1.69
C VAL A 63 -4.01 0.05 1.90
N LEU A 64 -3.62 -0.25 3.14
CA LEU A 64 -2.32 -0.84 3.45
C LEU A 64 -2.48 -2.36 3.73
N PRO A 65 -1.61 -3.22 3.19
CA PRO A 65 -1.63 -4.68 3.42
C PRO A 65 -1.07 -5.05 4.80
N VAL A 66 -1.62 -4.48 5.88
CA VAL A 66 -1.13 -4.70 7.26
C VAL A 66 -2.27 -5.13 8.18
N ASP A 67 -2.22 -6.39 8.61
CA ASP A 67 -3.17 -7.01 9.53
C ASP A 67 -2.66 -7.10 10.99
N LYS A 68 -1.35 -6.90 11.20
CA LYS A 68 -0.68 -6.96 12.50
C LYS A 68 -0.70 -5.61 13.25
N ALA A 69 -0.20 -5.64 14.48
CA ALA A 69 0.02 -4.44 15.28
C ALA A 69 0.93 -3.44 14.54
N VAL A 70 0.50 -2.18 14.53
CA VAL A 70 1.19 -1.08 13.89
C VAL A 70 2.37 -0.62 14.74
N VAL A 71 3.58 -0.66 14.18
CA VAL A 71 4.76 -0.02 14.74
C VAL A 71 5.01 1.26 13.95
N SER A 72 4.99 2.42 14.62
CA SER A 72 5.08 3.72 13.96
C SER A 72 5.79 4.75 14.83
N LEU A 73 6.49 5.68 14.16
CA LEU A 73 7.02 6.91 14.74
C LEU A 73 6.16 8.12 14.37
N ARG A 74 4.94 7.90 13.87
CA ARG A 74 4.03 8.91 13.30
C ARG A 74 4.61 9.56 12.03
N GLU A 75 5.35 8.77 11.26
CA GLU A 75 5.89 9.15 9.96
C GLU A 75 4.79 9.48 8.93
N GLY A 76 5.13 10.24 7.90
CA GLY A 76 4.20 10.76 6.91
C GLY A 76 3.83 12.22 7.17
N GLY A 77 2.92 12.77 6.38
CA GLY A 77 2.54 14.19 6.48
C GLY A 77 3.71 15.16 6.26
N THR A 78 4.77 14.71 5.58
CA THR A 78 5.94 15.53 5.28
C THR A 78 5.48 16.84 4.64
N PRO A 79 5.81 18.00 5.23
CA PRO A 79 5.35 19.27 4.71
C PRO A 79 5.79 19.45 3.26
N VAL A 80 4.84 19.89 2.43
CA VAL A 80 5.11 20.28 1.04
C VAL A 80 5.18 21.80 1.03
N TYR A 81 6.36 22.33 0.75
CA TYR A 81 6.59 23.77 0.65
C TYR A 81 6.63 24.19 -0.80
N GLU A 82 6.03 25.34 -1.11
CA GLU A 82 6.22 25.99 -2.40
C GLU A 82 7.65 26.55 -2.46
N ALA A 83 8.39 26.18 -3.51
CA ALA A 83 9.72 26.73 -3.76
C ALA A 83 9.59 28.04 -4.54
N SER A 84 9.16 29.12 -3.87
CA SER A 84 9.17 30.46 -4.46
C SER A 84 10.61 30.91 -4.71
N ALA A 85 10.91 31.37 -5.92
CA ALA A 85 12.20 32.01 -6.23
C ALA A 85 12.41 33.24 -5.32
N ALA A 86 13.64 33.43 -4.86
CA ALA A 86 14.03 34.61 -4.09
C ALA A 86 14.03 35.88 -4.94
#